data_AF-A0A5C6S7H7-F1
#
_entry.id   AF-A0A5C6S7H7-F1
#
_cell.length_a   1.000
_cell.length_b   1.000
_cell.length_c   1.000
_cell.angle_alpha   90.00
_cell.angle_beta   90.00
_cell.angle_gamma   90.00
#
_symmetry.space_group_name_H-M   'P 1'
#
loop_
_entity.id
_entity.type
_entity.pdbx_description
1 polymer ?
#
loop_
_entity_poly.entity_id
_entity_poly.type
_entity_poly.pdbx_seq_one_letter_code
_entity_poly.pdbx_strand_id
1 'polypeptide(L)'
;MRTLAAVTTTIFFLAQPVLAGFERWTYEVETDPFTKGTRVTVDYLASIREAVLVFCDSSQAGVTIRIVPGWEGEASAFDVFSGAAIAVDGEVLEVSLADAATGSVGSGQVTAEIYLRGEDAKLFLESFTGARSELGFKDGISSAALIVSANGSTAAGEQLLACYNAQEGSVERSAIQESASTE
;
A
#
# COMPACT_ATOMS: atom_id res chain seq x y z
N MET A 1 -49.71 30.43 39.44
CA MET A 1 -48.64 30.79 38.50
C MET A 1 -47.75 29.58 38.31
N ARG A 2 -47.70 29.00 37.10
CA ARG A 2 -46.87 27.85 36.76
C ARG A 2 -45.75 28.34 35.83
N THR A 3 -44.51 28.26 36.29
CA THR A 3 -43.32 28.69 35.55
C THR A 3 -42.84 27.50 34.69
N LEU A 4 -42.92 27.64 33.38
CA LEU A 4 -42.33 26.71 32.41
C LEU A 4 -40.86 27.09 32.21
N ALA A 5 -39.94 26.21 32.63
CA ALA A 5 -38.52 26.35 32.35
C ALA A 5 -38.22 25.77 30.96
N ALA A 6 -37.80 26.62 30.01
CA ALA A 6 -37.33 26.20 28.70
C ALA A 6 -35.88 25.71 28.82
N VAL A 7 -35.65 24.43 28.52
CA VAL A 7 -34.31 23.84 28.42
C VAL A 7 -33.81 24.06 26.99
N THR A 8 -32.85 24.97 26.83
CA THR A 8 -32.20 25.25 25.55
C THR A 8 -31.01 24.30 25.41
N THR A 9 -31.18 23.22 24.66
CA THR A 9 -30.09 22.27 24.36
C THR A 9 -29.18 22.87 23.29
N THR A 10 -28.05 23.44 23.70
CA THR A 10 -27.01 23.93 22.79
C THR A 10 -26.23 22.74 22.23
N ILE A 11 -26.46 22.38 20.96
CA ILE A 11 -25.67 21.37 20.25
C ILE A 11 -24.33 22.01 19.87
N PHE A 12 -23.29 21.71 20.65
CA PHE A 12 -21.91 22.04 20.31
C PHE A 12 -21.42 21.03 19.25
N PHE A 13 -21.43 21.44 17.98
CA PHE A 13 -20.71 20.72 16.92
C PHE A 13 -19.21 20.95 17.12
N LEU A 14 -18.52 19.97 17.72
CA LEU A 14 -17.06 19.91 17.69
C LEU A 14 -16.65 19.51 16.27
N ALA A 15 -16.31 20.49 15.44
CA ALA A 15 -15.62 20.23 14.18
C ALA A 15 -14.25 19.63 14.53
N GLN A 16 -14.13 18.31 14.46
CA GLN A 16 -12.80 17.70 14.55
C GLN A 16 -12.04 18.08 13.27
N PRO A 17 -10.80 18.58 13.38
CA PRO A 17 -10.00 18.85 12.21
C PRO A 17 -9.84 17.53 11.45
N VAL A 18 -10.24 17.53 10.19
CA VAL A 18 -9.85 16.48 9.25
C VAL A 18 -8.35 16.68 9.05
N LEU A 19 -7.54 16.03 9.89
CA LEU A 19 -6.12 15.87 9.65
C LEU A 19 -6.03 15.00 8.39
N ALA A 20 -5.72 15.64 7.26
CA ALA A 20 -5.34 14.93 6.05
C ALA A 20 -4.22 13.95 6.46
N GLY A 21 -4.39 12.66 6.13
CA GLY A 21 -3.59 11.53 6.64
C GLY A 21 -2.13 11.50 6.18
N PHE A 22 -1.50 12.66 6.01
CA PHE A 22 -0.07 12.76 5.71
C PHE A 22 0.76 12.16 6.85
N GLU A 23 1.92 11.63 6.46
CA GLU A 23 2.92 11.05 7.36
C GLU A 23 2.41 9.88 8.22
N ARG A 24 1.38 9.19 7.73
CA ARG A 24 0.80 8.01 8.37
C ARG A 24 0.34 7.02 7.32
N TRP A 25 0.48 5.73 7.61
CA TRP A 25 -0.12 4.67 6.81
C TRP A 25 -1.64 4.63 7.02
N THR A 26 -2.37 4.72 5.93
CA THR A 26 -3.81 4.50 5.86
C THR A 26 -4.12 3.34 4.93
N TYR A 27 -5.35 2.82 5.02
CA TYR A 27 -5.79 1.75 4.16
C TYR A 27 -7.25 1.94 3.76
N GLU A 28 -7.56 1.48 2.56
CA GLU A 28 -8.90 1.40 2.00
C GLU A 28 -9.14 -0.03 1.50
N VAL A 29 -10.33 -0.55 1.82
CA VAL A 29 -10.75 -1.90 1.43
C VAL A 29 -11.98 -1.76 0.55
N GLU A 30 -11.86 -2.23 -0.68
CA GLU A 30 -12.91 -2.17 -1.68
C GLU A 30 -13.25 -3.58 -2.18
N THR A 31 -14.51 -3.79 -2.56
CA THR A 31 -14.89 -5.02 -3.28
C THR A 31 -14.88 -4.72 -4.77
N ASP A 32 -14.07 -5.45 -5.52
CA ASP A 32 -14.02 -5.32 -6.98
C ASP A 32 -15.29 -5.94 -7.60
N PRO A 33 -16.13 -5.14 -8.30
CA PRO A 33 -17.37 -5.65 -8.88
C PRO A 33 -17.14 -6.63 -10.04
N PHE A 34 -15.96 -6.66 -10.65
CA PHE A 34 -15.64 -7.51 -11.80
C PHE A 34 -15.08 -8.86 -11.37
N THR A 35 -14.11 -8.88 -10.47
CA THR A 35 -13.48 -10.12 -9.98
C THR A 35 -14.20 -10.72 -8.78
N LYS A 36 -15.06 -9.94 -8.10
CA LYS A 36 -15.65 -10.26 -6.77
C LYS A 36 -14.60 -10.45 -5.67
N GLY A 37 -13.34 -10.14 -5.96
CA GLY A 37 -12.28 -10.09 -4.98
C GLY A 37 -12.38 -8.84 -4.11
N THR A 38 -11.67 -8.87 -2.99
CA THR A 38 -11.34 -7.69 -2.20
C THR A 38 -10.03 -7.10 -2.71
N ARG A 39 -10.02 -5.78 -2.91
CA ARG A 39 -8.83 -4.97 -3.15
C ARG A 39 -8.51 -4.17 -1.89
N VAL A 40 -7.27 -4.25 -1.44
CA VAL A 40 -6.75 -3.44 -0.35
C VAL A 40 -5.71 -2.49 -0.92
N THR A 41 -5.92 -1.20 -0.72
CA THR A 41 -4.97 -0.14 -1.05
C THR A 41 -4.46 0.44 0.26
N VAL A 42 -3.16 0.39 0.48
CA VAL A 42 -2.48 1.03 1.60
C VAL A 42 -1.66 2.18 1.05
N ASP A 43 -1.69 3.33 1.72
CA ASP A 43 -0.96 4.51 1.27
C ASP A 43 -0.25 5.22 2.42
N TYR A 44 0.90 5.79 2.12
CA TYR A 44 1.61 6.77 2.94
C TYR A 44 1.90 7.98 2.07
N LEU A 45 1.32 9.13 2.43
CA LEU A 45 1.56 10.39 1.74
C LEU A 45 2.59 11.19 2.53
N ALA A 46 3.82 11.31 2.01
CA ALA A 46 4.82 12.23 2.55
C ALA A 46 4.53 13.67 2.10
N SER A 47 4.01 13.83 0.88
CA SER A 47 3.49 15.09 0.37
C SER A 47 2.40 14.84 -0.68
N ILE A 48 1.93 15.91 -1.33
CA ILE A 48 0.96 15.82 -2.43
C ILE A 48 1.56 15.17 -3.69
N ARG A 49 2.89 15.08 -3.78
CA ARG A 49 3.60 14.52 -4.93
C ARG A 49 4.42 13.29 -4.57
N GLU A 50 4.62 13.02 -3.29
CA GLU A 50 5.51 11.98 -2.79
C GLU A 50 4.71 11.00 -1.93
N ALA A 51 4.71 9.73 -2.34
CA ALA A 51 3.88 8.72 -1.74
C ALA A 51 4.48 7.31 -1.89
N VAL A 52 4.10 6.42 -0.98
CA VAL A 52 4.24 4.98 -1.17
C VAL A 52 2.86 4.36 -1.12
N LEU A 53 2.52 3.57 -2.13
CA LEU A 53 1.26 2.84 -2.20
C LEU A 53 1.55 1.34 -2.24
N VAL A 54 0.80 0.55 -1.49
CA VAL A 54 0.85 -0.90 -1.52
C VAL A 54 -0.52 -1.43 -1.89
N PHE A 55 -0.57 -2.24 -2.93
CA PHE A 55 -1.80 -2.82 -3.46
C PHE A 55 -1.78 -4.33 -3.24
N CYS A 56 -2.89 -4.84 -2.74
CA CYS A 56 -3.22 -6.24 -2.75
C CYS A 56 -4.59 -6.43 -3.40
N ASP A 57 -4.71 -7.42 -4.28
CA ASP A 57 -5.97 -7.85 -4.85
C ASP A 57 -6.11 -9.35 -4.57
N SER A 58 -7.14 -9.76 -3.83
CA SER A 58 -7.37 -11.18 -3.48
C SER A 58 -7.58 -12.10 -4.71
N SER A 59 -7.83 -11.54 -5.89
CA SER A 59 -7.97 -12.27 -7.15
C SER A 59 -6.67 -12.41 -7.94
N GLN A 60 -5.59 -11.73 -7.54
CA GLN A 60 -4.29 -11.73 -8.22
C GLN A 60 -3.19 -12.11 -7.22
N ALA A 61 -2.32 -13.05 -7.55
CA ALA A 61 -1.27 -13.48 -6.61
C ALA A 61 -0.20 -12.40 -6.39
N GLY A 62 0.19 -12.10 -5.15
CA GLY A 62 1.25 -11.14 -4.83
C GLY A 62 0.76 -9.74 -4.45
N VAL A 63 1.71 -8.84 -4.26
CA VAL A 63 1.48 -7.44 -3.86
C VAL A 63 2.34 -6.48 -4.67
N THR A 64 1.77 -5.34 -5.04
CA THR A 64 2.47 -4.29 -5.79
C THR A 64 2.77 -3.12 -4.86
N ILE A 65 4.03 -2.71 -4.80
CA ILE A 65 4.49 -1.52 -4.08
C ILE A 65 4.82 -0.47 -5.14
N ARG A 66 4.16 0.69 -5.10
CA ARG A 66 4.42 1.83 -5.97
C ARG A 66 5.01 2.97 -5.15
N ILE A 67 6.19 3.43 -5.55
CA ILE A 67 6.90 4.55 -4.94
C ILE A 67 6.81 5.74 -5.89
N VAL A 68 6.31 6.86 -5.40
CA VAL A 68 6.24 8.14 -6.11
C VAL A 68 7.22 9.10 -5.42
N PRO A 69 8.35 9.45 -6.03
CA PRO A 69 9.43 10.20 -5.37
C PRO A 69 9.24 11.73 -5.38
N GLY A 70 8.09 12.26 -5.83
CA GLY A 70 7.82 13.71 -5.74
C GLY A 70 8.17 14.57 -6.95
N TRP A 71 8.91 14.04 -7.94
CA TRP A 71 9.40 14.82 -9.08
C TRP A 71 8.82 14.34 -10.42
N GLU A 72 8.75 15.27 -11.37
CA GLU A 72 8.38 15.01 -12.77
C GLU A 72 9.64 14.63 -13.54
N GLY A 73 9.61 13.52 -14.26
CA GLY A 73 10.78 13.02 -14.97
C GLY A 73 10.69 13.19 -16.48
N GLU A 74 11.86 13.21 -17.09
CA GLU A 74 12.01 13.09 -18.53
C GLU A 74 11.96 11.61 -18.95
N ALA A 75 11.63 11.32 -20.21
CA ALA A 75 11.52 9.96 -20.73
C ALA A 75 12.80 9.11 -20.55
N SER A 76 13.96 9.73 -20.36
CA SER A 76 15.24 9.08 -20.09
C SER A 76 15.37 8.51 -18.67
N ALA A 77 14.56 8.97 -17.71
CA ALA A 77 14.57 8.47 -16.33
C ALA A 77 14.07 7.02 -16.22
N PHE A 78 13.35 6.54 -17.24
CA PHE A 78 12.76 5.20 -17.30
C PHE A 78 13.77 4.13 -17.75
N ASP A 79 14.90 4.54 -18.36
CA ASP A 79 15.92 3.62 -18.87
C ASP A 79 16.98 3.23 -17.80
N VAL A 80 16.92 3.85 -16.62
CA VAL A 80 17.93 3.67 -15.55
C VAL A 80 17.25 3.20 -14.27
N PHE A 81 16.69 1.99 -14.31
CA PHE A 81 16.20 1.32 -13.11
C PHE A 81 17.27 0.38 -12.57
N SER A 82 17.93 0.75 -11.47
CA SER A 82 18.90 -0.14 -10.83
C SER A 82 18.95 0.05 -9.32
N GLY A 83 19.03 -1.05 -8.57
CA GLY A 83 19.27 -0.99 -7.13
C GLY A 83 18.07 -0.52 -6.32
N ALA A 84 16.84 -0.92 -6.71
CA ALA A 84 15.72 -0.83 -5.79
C ALA A 84 16.00 -1.68 -4.53
N ALA A 85 15.42 -1.28 -3.39
CA ALA A 85 15.56 -1.97 -2.13
C ALA A 85 14.43 -1.56 -1.18
N ILE A 86 14.05 -2.46 -0.28
CA ILE A 86 13.11 -2.20 0.80
C ILE A 86 13.83 -2.43 2.11
N ALA A 87 13.67 -1.53 3.06
CA ALA A 87 14.19 -1.67 4.41
C ALA A 87 13.09 -1.49 5.44
N VAL A 88 13.18 -2.20 6.56
CA VAL A 88 12.27 -2.08 7.71
C VAL A 88 13.11 -1.98 8.96
N ASP A 89 12.87 -0.94 9.77
CA ASP A 89 13.59 -0.71 11.03
C ASP A 89 15.13 -0.73 10.88
N GLY A 90 15.63 -0.21 9.77
CA GLY A 90 17.06 -0.12 9.45
C GLY A 90 17.67 -1.37 8.80
N GLU A 91 16.91 -2.45 8.61
CA GLU A 91 17.38 -3.68 7.96
C GLU A 91 16.82 -3.80 6.54
N VAL A 92 17.69 -4.08 5.56
CA VAL A 92 17.28 -4.30 4.16
C VAL A 92 16.67 -5.70 4.03
N LEU A 93 15.47 -5.78 3.46
CA LEU A 93 14.81 -7.05 3.19
C LEU A 93 15.45 -7.77 2.00
N GLU A 94 15.74 -9.05 2.18
CA GLU A 94 16.22 -9.94 1.12
C GLU A 94 15.06 -10.46 0.27
N VAL A 95 14.47 -9.59 -0.56
CA VAL A 95 13.40 -9.92 -1.51
C VAL A 95 13.87 -9.83 -2.95
N SER A 96 13.31 -10.65 -3.85
CA SER A 96 13.56 -10.53 -5.28
C SER A 96 12.87 -9.29 -5.86
N LEU A 97 13.65 -8.45 -6.53
CA LEU A 97 13.17 -7.24 -7.20
C LEU A 97 13.26 -7.36 -8.73
N ALA A 98 13.26 -8.60 -9.24
CA ALA A 98 13.38 -8.88 -10.67
C ALA A 98 12.22 -8.30 -11.50
N ASP A 99 11.03 -8.17 -10.90
CA ASP A 99 9.83 -7.63 -11.52
C ASP A 99 9.60 -6.15 -11.23
N ALA A 100 10.65 -5.44 -10.81
CA ALA A 100 10.55 -4.03 -10.54
C ALA A 100 10.76 -3.21 -11.82
N ALA A 101 9.96 -2.15 -11.98
CA ALA A 101 9.87 -1.36 -13.21
C ALA A 101 9.62 0.12 -12.90
N THR A 102 9.99 0.98 -13.84
CA THR A 102 9.59 2.40 -13.80
C THR A 102 8.24 2.60 -14.49
N GLY A 103 7.43 3.49 -13.96
CA GLY A 103 6.15 3.90 -14.51
C GLY A 103 5.94 5.41 -14.39
N SER A 104 4.77 5.88 -14.82
CA SER A 104 4.38 7.27 -14.67
C SER A 104 2.94 7.39 -14.18
N VAL A 105 2.67 8.42 -13.37
CA VAL A 105 1.33 8.76 -12.89
C VAL A 105 0.98 10.22 -13.23
N GLY A 106 -0.31 10.46 -13.50
CA GLY A 106 -0.85 11.79 -13.78
C GLY A 106 -0.15 12.51 -14.95
N SER A 107 0.31 13.74 -14.70
CA SER A 107 0.94 14.61 -15.69
C SER A 107 2.43 14.31 -15.96
N GLY A 108 2.91 13.08 -15.68
CA GLY A 108 4.30 12.68 -15.93
C GLY A 108 5.19 12.59 -14.67
N GLN A 109 4.59 12.38 -13.49
CA GLN A 109 5.38 12.02 -12.31
C GLN A 109 5.93 10.60 -12.49
N VAL A 110 7.22 10.43 -12.24
CA VAL A 110 7.88 9.13 -12.32
C VAL A 110 7.43 8.27 -11.14
N THR A 111 7.33 6.97 -11.33
CA THR A 111 7.10 5.99 -10.28
C THR A 111 8.04 4.82 -10.41
N ALA A 112 8.40 4.20 -9.29
CA ALA A 112 8.94 2.84 -9.28
C ALA A 112 7.84 1.89 -8.80
N GLU A 113 7.65 0.79 -9.50
CA GLU A 113 6.75 -0.28 -9.12
C GLU A 113 7.57 -1.53 -8.83
N ILE A 114 7.34 -2.14 -7.67
CA ILE A 114 7.95 -3.39 -7.26
C ILE A 114 6.81 -4.38 -7.08
N TYR A 115 6.91 -5.52 -7.74
CA TYR A 115 5.93 -6.58 -7.59
C TYR A 115 6.53 -7.79 -6.87
N LEU A 116 5.99 -8.10 -5.69
CA LEU A 116 6.43 -9.21 -4.87
C LEU A 116 5.42 -10.34 -4.93
N ARG A 117 5.89 -11.59 -4.94
CA ARG A 117 5.04 -12.79 -4.93
C ARG A 117 5.59 -13.84 -3.95
N GLY A 118 4.72 -14.77 -3.54
CA GLY A 118 5.12 -15.89 -2.71
C GLY A 118 5.79 -15.46 -1.39
N GLU A 119 6.89 -16.12 -1.05
CA GLU A 119 7.62 -15.83 0.20
C GLU A 119 8.13 -14.39 0.29
N ASP A 120 8.49 -13.75 -0.84
CA ASP A 120 8.96 -12.35 -0.82
C ASP A 120 7.83 -11.38 -0.44
N ALA A 121 6.63 -11.61 -0.98
CA ALA A 121 5.44 -10.83 -0.62
C ALA A 121 5.12 -11.01 0.86
N LYS A 122 5.12 -12.27 1.32
CA LYS A 122 4.84 -12.59 2.72
C LYS A 122 5.87 -11.97 3.67
N LEU A 123 7.16 -12.12 3.38
CA LEU A 123 8.25 -11.52 4.16
C LEU A 123 8.09 -10.00 4.27
N PHE A 124 7.81 -9.32 3.15
CA PHE A 124 7.54 -7.90 3.16
C PHE A 124 6.33 -7.55 4.02
N LEU A 125 5.19 -8.25 3.86
CA LEU A 125 3.96 -7.95 4.60
C LEU A 125 4.10 -8.21 6.10
N GLU A 126 4.77 -9.29 6.50
CA GLU A 126 5.05 -9.59 7.91
C GLU A 126 5.98 -8.54 8.52
N SER A 127 7.03 -8.14 7.80
CA SER A 127 7.96 -7.09 8.23
C SER A 127 7.27 -5.73 8.32
N PHE A 128 6.46 -5.36 7.31
CA PHE A 128 5.67 -4.13 7.27
C PHE A 128 4.70 -4.03 8.45
N THR A 129 4.00 -5.13 8.76
CA THR A 129 3.06 -5.21 9.88
C THR A 129 3.77 -5.09 11.23
N GLY A 130 4.96 -5.69 11.34
CA GLY A 130 5.80 -5.68 12.54
C GLY A 130 6.69 -4.44 12.72
N ALA A 131 6.76 -3.57 11.72
CA ALA A 131 7.61 -2.38 11.71
C ALA A 131 7.29 -1.45 12.89
N ARG A 132 8.32 -0.96 13.56
CA ARG A 132 8.17 -0.16 14.80
C ARG A 132 8.54 1.30 14.65
N SER A 133 9.48 1.59 13.76
CA SER A 133 10.09 2.90 13.63
C SER A 133 9.93 3.46 12.24
N GLU A 134 10.45 2.78 11.23
CA GLU A 134 10.53 3.31 9.88
C GLU A 134 10.52 2.23 8.80
N LEU A 135 10.14 2.66 7.60
CA LEU A 135 10.28 1.89 6.37
C LEU A 135 11.09 2.71 5.38
N GLY A 136 12.02 2.06 4.70
CA GLY A 136 12.86 2.65 3.68
C GLY A 136 12.56 2.07 2.31
N PHE A 137 12.39 2.94 1.32
CA PHE A 137 12.13 2.55 -0.06
C PHE A 137 13.17 3.21 -0.97
N LYS A 138 14.07 2.39 -1.49
CA LYS A 138 14.98 2.79 -2.56
C LYS A 138 14.29 2.46 -3.88
N ASP A 139 13.95 3.48 -4.64
CA ASP A 139 13.19 3.36 -5.90
C ASP A 139 14.06 2.94 -7.10
N GLY A 140 15.39 2.94 -6.96
CA GLY A 140 16.34 2.63 -8.02
C GLY A 140 16.49 3.71 -9.10
N ILE A 141 15.85 4.87 -8.92
CA ILE A 141 15.87 6.02 -9.85
C ILE A 141 16.49 7.23 -9.15
N SER A 142 16.05 7.51 -7.93
CA SER A 142 16.52 8.60 -7.07
C SER A 142 17.82 8.22 -6.36
N SER A 143 18.67 9.20 -6.07
CA SER A 143 19.94 8.98 -5.36
C SER A 143 19.74 8.69 -3.86
N ALA A 144 18.67 9.21 -3.25
CA ALA A 144 18.28 8.93 -1.87
C ALA A 144 17.21 7.82 -1.79
N ALA A 145 17.04 7.23 -0.61
CA ALA A 145 15.89 6.40 -0.29
C ALA A 145 14.80 7.27 0.35
N LEU A 146 13.54 6.93 0.10
CA LEU A 146 12.40 7.50 0.80
C LEU A 146 12.26 6.76 2.14
N ILE A 147 12.53 7.46 3.24
CA ILE A 147 12.37 6.94 4.59
C ILE A 147 11.08 7.52 5.19
N VAL A 148 10.18 6.64 5.62
CA VAL A 148 8.85 7.00 6.13
C VAL A 148 8.60 6.38 7.49
N SER A 149 7.75 7.00 8.30
CA SER A 149 7.40 6.46 9.61
C SER A 149 6.60 5.16 9.49
N ALA A 150 6.79 4.23 10.43
CA ALA A 150 5.94 3.04 10.57
C ALA A 150 4.56 3.34 11.20
N ASN A 151 4.24 4.60 11.51
CA ASN A 151 2.96 4.95 12.14
C ASN A 151 1.76 4.51 11.30
N GLY A 152 0.96 3.59 11.86
CA GLY A 152 -0.21 3.01 11.19
C GLY A 152 0.07 1.74 10.37
N SER A 153 1.33 1.34 10.20
CA SER A 153 1.70 0.20 9.36
C SER A 153 1.15 -1.12 9.90
N THR A 154 1.06 -1.31 11.23
CA THR A 154 0.47 -2.54 11.80
C THR A 154 -0.97 -2.76 11.34
N ALA A 155 -1.85 -1.75 11.51
CA ALA A 155 -3.25 -1.89 11.14
C ALA A 155 -3.42 -2.05 9.61
N ALA A 156 -2.67 -1.28 8.82
CA ALA A 156 -2.67 -1.39 7.37
C ALA A 156 -2.12 -2.76 6.89
N GLY A 157 -1.08 -3.25 7.55
CA GLY A 157 -0.38 -4.49 7.25
C GLY A 157 -1.24 -5.71 7.53
N GLU A 158 -2.00 -5.70 8.63
CA GLU A 158 -3.00 -6.73 8.93
C GLU A 158 -4.04 -6.85 7.80
N GLN A 159 -4.47 -5.73 7.20
CA GLN A 159 -5.41 -5.77 6.06
C GLN A 159 -4.76 -6.33 4.79
N LEU A 160 -3.50 -5.95 4.52
CA LEU A 160 -2.75 -6.51 3.40
C LEU A 160 -2.52 -8.01 3.56
N LEU A 161 -2.13 -8.47 4.75
CA LEU A 161 -1.97 -9.89 5.07
C LEU A 161 -3.28 -10.66 4.91
N ALA A 162 -4.40 -10.11 5.39
CA ALA A 162 -5.71 -10.72 5.20
C ALA A 162 -6.07 -10.86 3.71
N CYS A 163 -5.81 -9.83 2.91
CA CYS A 163 -5.99 -9.87 1.46
C CYS A 163 -5.07 -10.89 0.79
N TYR A 164 -3.79 -10.91 1.15
CA TYR A 164 -2.79 -11.82 0.58
C TYR A 164 -3.14 -13.28 0.87
N ASN A 165 -3.52 -13.60 2.11
CA ASN A 165 -3.96 -14.96 2.48
C ASN A 165 -5.22 -15.40 1.72
N ALA A 166 -6.09 -14.47 1.32
CA ALA A 166 -7.25 -14.79 0.50
C ALA A 166 -6.87 -15.16 -0.96
N GLN A 167 -5.69 -14.75 -1.44
CA GLN A 167 -5.17 -15.13 -2.76
C GLN A 167 -4.79 -16.61 -2.79
N GLU A 168 -4.17 -17.15 -1.74
CA GLU A 168 -3.76 -18.55 -1.71
C GLU A 168 -4.97 -19.48 -1.83
N GLY A 169 -6.08 -19.14 -1.18
CA GLY A 169 -7.34 -19.88 -1.29
C GLY A 169 -8.05 -19.71 -2.63
N SER A 170 -7.73 -18.72 -3.47
CA SER A 170 -8.31 -18.56 -4.81
C SER A 170 -7.52 -19.35 -5.86
N VAL A 171 -6.18 -19.37 -5.76
CA VAL A 171 -5.29 -20.14 -6.63
C VAL A 171 -5.57 -21.65 -6.52
N GLU A 172 -5.74 -22.17 -5.31
CA GLU A 172 -6.04 -23.59 -5.09
C GLU A 172 -7.37 -24.01 -5.73
N ARG A 173 -8.40 -23.15 -5.68
CA ARG A 173 -9.70 -23.42 -6.30
C ARG A 173 -9.65 -23.45 -7.82
N SER A 174 -8.90 -22.54 -8.44
CA SER A 174 -8.72 -22.52 -9.90
C SER A 174 -8.02 -23.78 -10.40
N ALA A 175 -6.97 -24.24 -9.69
CA ALA A 175 -6.26 -25.46 -10.05
C ALA A 175 -7.15 -26.71 -9.99
N ILE A 176 -8.01 -26.81 -8.97
CA ILE A 176 -8.96 -27.93 -8.84
C ILE A 176 -10.01 -27.89 -9.95
N GLN A 177 -10.56 -26.71 -10.28
CA GLN A 177 -11.61 -26.58 -11.29
C GLN A 177 -11.10 -26.90 -12.71
N GLU A 178 -9.86 -26.54 -13.03
CA GLU A 178 -9.25 -26.88 -14.33
C GLU A 178 -9.08 -28.40 -14.48
N SER A 179 -8.64 -29.09 -13.42
CA SER A 179 -8.49 -30.55 -13.42
C SER A 179 -9.81 -31.30 -13.62
N ALA A 180 -10.93 -30.76 -13.13
CA ALA A 180 -12.25 -31.39 -13.23
C ALA A 180 -12.96 -31.19 -14.58
N SER A 181 -12.47 -30.29 -15.45
CA SER A 181 -13.07 -30.02 -16.78
C SER A 181 -12.43 -30.80 -17.93
N THR A 182 -11.41 -31.61 -17.63
CA THR A 182 -10.66 -32.40 -18.62
C THR A 182 -11.06 -33.88 -18.62
N GLU A 183 -12.07 -34.27 -17.84
CA GLU A 183 -12.70 -35.60 -17.83
C GLU A 183 -14.08 -35.58 -18.52
#